data_AF-A0A831LUJ9-F1
#
_entry.id   AF-A0A831LUJ9-F1
#
_cell.length_a   1.000
_cell.length_b   1.000
_cell.length_c   1.000
_cell.angle_alpha   90.00
_cell.angle_beta   90.00
_cell.angle_gamma   90.00
#
_symmetry.space_group_name_H-M   'P 1'
#
loop_
_entity.id
_entity.type
_entity.pdbx_description
1 polymer ?
#
loop_
_entity_poly.entity_id
_entity_poly.type
_entity_poly.pdbx_seq_one_letter_code
_entity_poly.pdbx_strand_id
1 'polypeptide(L)'
;AYFHAQIVPGAGFILSRLNFEKIVHWADLVITGEGKIDRQTLHDKAPKAVADQARKAGKPVVAIAGAIEKEASEAFDGMFSFTNGPTSLDDSIKNSKKLVFDFSVELARLLCRFYG
;
A
#
# COMPACT_ATOMS: atom_id res chain seq x y z
N ALA A 1 -30.93 14.98 -11.52
CA ALA A 1 -30.09 13.77 -11.58
C ALA A 1 -30.67 12.86 -12.67
N TYR A 2 -29.90 12.56 -13.71
CA TYR A 2 -30.38 11.83 -14.91
C TYR A 2 -30.21 10.31 -14.81
N PHE A 3 -29.18 9.88 -14.08
CA PHE A 3 -28.92 8.49 -13.77
C PHE A 3 -29.01 8.38 -12.25
N HIS A 4 -29.78 7.42 -11.73
CA HIS A 4 -29.94 7.17 -10.29
C HIS A 4 -28.67 6.53 -9.68
N ALA A 5 -27.52 7.15 -9.95
CA ALA A 5 -26.21 6.71 -9.49
C ALA A 5 -25.94 7.18 -8.07
N GLN A 6 -25.16 6.39 -7.34
CA GLN A 6 -24.70 6.71 -5.99
C GLN A 6 -23.19 6.95 -6.01
N ILE A 7 -22.76 8.04 -5.39
CA ILE A 7 -21.34 8.29 -5.12
C ILE A 7 -20.96 7.47 -3.88
N VAL A 8 -19.94 6.64 -4.00
CA VAL A 8 -19.45 5.76 -2.93
C VAL A 8 -17.93 5.88 -2.80
N PRO A 9 -17.35 5.56 -1.62
CA PRO A 9 -15.90 5.51 -1.45
C PRO A 9 -15.27 4.50 -2.40
N GLY A 10 -14.41 4.97 -3.32
CA GLY A 10 -13.89 4.16 -4.43
C GLY A 10 -13.03 2.98 -3.96
N ALA A 11 -12.09 3.21 -3.05
CA ALA A 11 -11.20 2.17 -2.56
C ALA A 11 -11.97 1.02 -1.86
N GLY A 12 -12.86 1.37 -0.93
CA GLY A 12 -13.71 0.39 -0.25
C GLY A 12 -14.61 -0.38 -1.22
N PHE A 13 -15.19 0.31 -2.21
CA PHE A 13 -15.99 -0.32 -3.26
C PHE A 13 -15.17 -1.35 -4.04
N ILE A 14 -13.96 -0.99 -4.51
CA ILE A 14 -13.10 -1.93 -5.25
C ILE A 14 -12.70 -3.12 -4.38
N LEU A 15 -12.28 -2.91 -3.13
CA LEU A 15 -11.92 -4.02 -2.23
C LEU A 15 -13.09 -4.99 -1.99
N SER A 16 -14.31 -4.47 -1.89
CA SER A 16 -15.52 -5.31 -1.78
C SER A 16 -15.73 -6.17 -3.04
N ARG A 17 -15.51 -5.61 -4.23
CA ARG A 17 -15.62 -6.34 -5.51
C ARG A 17 -14.53 -7.39 -5.69
N LEU A 18 -13.37 -7.18 -5.09
CA LEU A 18 -12.26 -8.14 -5.08
C LEU A 18 -12.40 -9.20 -3.97
N ASN A 19 -13.43 -9.15 -3.13
CA ASN A 19 -13.56 -10.00 -1.94
C ASN A 19 -12.31 -9.95 -1.03
N PHE A 20 -11.69 -8.77 -0.91
CA PHE A 20 -10.41 -8.62 -0.21
C PHE A 20 -10.48 -9.10 1.25
N GLU A 21 -11.60 -8.85 1.94
CA GLU A 21 -11.85 -9.32 3.31
C GLU A 21 -11.60 -10.83 3.46
N LYS A 22 -12.05 -11.65 2.49
CA LYS A 22 -11.82 -13.10 2.54
C LYS A 22 -10.35 -13.42 2.28
N ILE A 23 -9.73 -12.75 1.31
CA ILE A 23 -8.33 -12.99 0.93
C ILE A 23 -7.40 -12.66 2.10
N VAL A 24 -7.64 -11.55 2.79
CA VAL A 24 -6.71 -11.07 3.83
C VAL A 24 -6.66 -12.00 5.04
N HIS A 25 -7.72 -12.75 5.36
CA HIS A 25 -7.68 -13.74 6.44
C HIS A 25 -6.65 -14.85 6.23
N TRP A 26 -6.37 -15.20 4.97
CA TRP A 26 -5.37 -16.21 4.60
C TRP A 26 -3.93 -15.67 4.56
N ALA A 27 -3.75 -14.35 4.57
CA ALA A 27 -2.43 -13.75 4.47
C ALA A 27 -1.70 -13.78 5.82
N ASP A 28 -0.38 -13.98 5.80
CA ASP A 28 0.48 -13.78 6.97
C ASP A 28 0.93 -12.31 7.09
N LEU A 29 1.04 -11.62 5.96
CA LEU A 29 1.43 -10.22 5.84
C LEU A 29 0.72 -9.59 4.63
N VAL A 30 0.33 -8.32 4.77
CA VAL A 30 -0.19 -7.52 3.66
C VAL A 30 0.85 -6.48 3.25
N ILE A 31 1.13 -6.41 1.95
CA ILE A 31 1.95 -5.35 1.36
C ILE A 31 1.05 -4.49 0.47
N THR A 32 1.08 -3.17 0.67
CA THR A 32 0.34 -2.19 -0.13
C THR A 32 1.25 -1.04 -0.55
N GLY A 33 0.76 -0.13 -1.38
CA GLY A 33 1.57 1.00 -1.82
C GLY A 33 0.90 1.90 -2.82
N GLU A 34 1.49 3.08 -3.00
CA GLU A 34 1.16 4.03 -4.06
C GLU A 34 2.38 4.90 -4.39
N GLY A 35 2.26 5.82 -5.36
CA GLY A 35 3.40 6.67 -5.76
C GLY A 35 3.95 7.54 -4.62
N LYS A 36 3.05 8.12 -3.82
CA LYS A 36 3.39 8.94 -2.65
C LYS A 36 2.39 8.67 -1.53
N ILE A 37 2.90 8.30 -0.36
CA ILE A 37 2.09 8.19 0.86
C ILE A 37 2.23 9.49 1.65
N ASP A 38 1.11 10.19 1.81
CA ASP A 38 1.01 11.46 2.54
C ASP A 38 -0.29 11.54 3.35
N ARG A 39 -0.58 12.69 3.96
CA ARG A 39 -1.80 12.87 4.76
C ARG A 39 -3.08 12.60 3.96
N GLN A 40 -3.09 12.82 2.64
CA GLN A 40 -4.27 12.54 1.80
C GLN A 40 -4.51 11.04 1.64
N THR A 41 -3.46 10.22 1.71
CA THR A 41 -3.57 8.76 1.72
C THR A 41 -4.50 8.26 2.81
N LEU A 42 -4.51 8.94 3.96
CA LEU A 42 -5.34 8.60 5.12
C LEU A 42 -6.84 8.85 4.90
N HIS A 43 -7.21 9.61 3.87
CA HIS A 43 -8.59 10.04 3.58
C HIS A 43 -9.12 9.36 2.30
N ASP A 44 -9.31 8.05 2.34
CA ASP A 44 -9.98 7.24 1.29
C ASP A 44 -9.14 6.78 0.09
N LYS A 45 -7.82 6.73 0.22
CA LYS A 45 -6.98 6.06 -0.79
C LYS A 45 -6.83 4.56 -0.55
N ALA A 46 -6.41 3.86 -1.60
CA ALA A 46 -6.25 2.42 -1.62
C ALA A 46 -5.35 1.88 -0.48
N PRO A 47 -4.16 2.44 -0.19
CA PRO A 47 -3.30 1.93 0.88
C PRO A 47 -3.98 1.94 2.25
N LYS A 48 -4.70 3.01 2.58
CA LYS A 48 -5.44 3.13 3.85
C LYS A 48 -6.59 2.13 3.94
N ALA A 49 -7.38 1.98 2.87
CA ALA A 49 -8.48 1.03 2.86
C ALA A 49 -8.00 -0.42 3.01
N VAL A 50 -6.87 -0.76 2.37
CA VAL A 50 -6.20 -2.06 2.54
C VAL A 50 -5.72 -2.23 3.97
N ALA A 51 -5.06 -1.22 4.54
CA ALA A 51 -4.55 -1.28 5.90
C ALA A 51 -5.68 -1.47 6.94
N ASP A 52 -6.80 -0.76 6.78
CA ASP A 52 -7.95 -0.89 7.67
C ASP A 52 -8.57 -2.28 7.63
N GLN A 53 -8.72 -2.87 6.44
CA GLN A 53 -9.26 -4.23 6.32
C GLN A 53 -8.30 -5.29 6.87
N ALA A 54 -7.00 -5.14 6.61
CA ALA A 54 -5.98 -6.03 7.16
C ALA A 54 -5.90 -5.96 8.68
N ARG A 55 -5.95 -4.75 9.27
CA ARG A 55 -5.97 -4.54 10.72
C ARG A 55 -7.19 -5.17 11.37
N LYS A 56 -8.38 -5.05 10.75
CA LYS A 56 -9.59 -5.74 11.21
C LYS A 56 -9.44 -7.27 11.21
N ALA A 57 -8.69 -7.81 10.25
CA ALA A 57 -8.36 -9.23 10.17
C ALA A 57 -7.17 -9.64 11.06
N GLY A 58 -6.61 -8.71 11.85
CA GLY A 58 -5.44 -8.96 12.72
C GLY A 58 -4.15 -9.23 11.95
N LYS A 59 -4.03 -8.75 10.71
CA LYS A 59 -2.86 -8.99 9.86
C LYS A 59 -1.92 -7.77 9.84
N PRO A 60 -0.59 -7.98 9.91
CA PRO A 60 0.37 -6.90 9.77
C PRO A 60 0.34 -6.31 8.36
N VAL A 61 0.61 -5.01 8.25
CA VAL A 61 0.57 -4.25 7.01
C VAL A 61 1.85 -3.44 6.83
N VAL A 62 2.53 -3.69 5.72
CA VAL A 62 3.66 -2.88 5.27
C VAL A 62 3.25 -2.08 4.04
N ALA A 63 3.58 -0.79 4.02
CA ALA A 63 3.38 0.07 2.86
C ALA A 63 4.72 0.42 2.19
N ILE A 64 4.73 0.37 0.86
CA ILE A 64 5.87 0.78 0.03
C ILE A 64 5.45 1.95 -0.87
N ALA A 65 6.28 2.97 -0.98
CA ALA A 65 5.97 4.13 -1.81
C ALA A 65 7.22 4.76 -2.44
N GLY A 66 7.04 5.59 -3.47
CA GLY A 66 8.16 6.32 -4.08
C GLY A 66 8.60 7.49 -3.22
N ALA A 67 7.65 8.09 -2.49
CA ALA A 67 7.86 9.14 -1.51
C ALA A 67 6.94 8.94 -0.31
N ILE A 68 7.40 9.37 0.86
CA ILE A 68 6.73 9.19 2.15
C ILE A 68 6.77 10.50 2.93
N GLU A 69 5.64 10.86 3.51
CA GLU A 69 5.54 11.87 4.57
C GLU A 69 5.26 11.19 5.92
N LYS A 70 5.90 11.68 7.00
CA LYS A 70 5.91 11.00 8.30
C LYS A 70 4.52 10.90 8.93
N GLU A 71 3.66 11.86 8.61
CA GLU A 71 2.31 12.04 9.12
C GLU A 71 1.39 10.85 8.78
N ALA A 72 1.74 10.02 7.79
CA ALA A 72 0.98 8.83 7.41
C ALA A 72 1.41 7.53 8.13
N SER A 73 2.47 7.59 8.96
CA SER A 73 3.12 6.40 9.52
C SER A 73 2.23 5.54 10.42
N GLU A 74 1.32 6.13 11.19
CA GLU A 74 0.50 5.39 12.15
C GLU A 74 -0.52 4.43 11.49
N ALA A 75 -0.79 4.58 10.19
CA ALA A 75 -1.72 3.72 9.47
C ALA A 75 -1.15 2.31 9.20
N PHE A 76 0.17 2.15 9.19
CA PHE A 76 0.88 0.94 8.76
C PHE A 76 1.83 0.46 9.86
N ASP A 77 2.15 -0.83 9.89
CA ASP A 77 3.12 -1.40 10.83
C ASP A 77 4.57 -1.15 10.36
N GLY A 78 4.75 -0.84 9.07
CA GLY A 78 6.01 -0.37 8.50
C GLY A 78 5.78 0.37 7.19
N MET A 79 6.57 1.41 6.93
CA MET A 79 6.46 2.23 5.73
C MET A 79 7.84 2.50 5.14
N PHE A 80 8.03 2.14 3.87
CA PHE A 80 9.34 2.15 3.23
C PHE A 80 9.32 2.84 1.88
N SER A 81 10.33 3.67 1.65
CA SER A 81 10.53 4.24 0.32
C SER A 81 11.24 3.21 -0.56
N PHE A 82 10.72 2.94 -1.75
CA PHE A 82 11.42 2.11 -2.73
C PHE A 82 12.43 2.91 -3.56
N THR A 83 12.53 4.23 -3.36
CA THR A 83 13.61 5.04 -3.94
C THR A 83 14.88 4.87 -3.09
N ASN A 84 15.96 4.41 -3.71
CA ASN A 84 17.24 4.17 -3.04
C ASN A 84 18.24 5.29 -3.32
N GLY A 85 18.17 6.35 -2.51
CA GLY A 85 19.04 7.53 -2.59
C GLY A 85 18.47 8.70 -3.41
N PRO A 86 19.20 9.83 -3.49
CA PRO A 86 18.76 11.01 -4.23
C PRO A 86 18.55 10.70 -5.71
N THR A 87 17.40 11.08 -6.24
CA THR A 87 17.04 10.89 -7.64
C THR A 87 16.09 12.00 -8.08
N SER A 88 16.05 12.29 -9.38
CA SER A 88 15.06 13.22 -9.91
C SER A 88 13.66 12.57 -9.93
N LEU A 89 12.61 13.38 -9.93
CA LEU A 89 11.24 12.86 -10.07
C LEU A 89 11.07 12.11 -11.40
N ASP A 90 11.61 12.66 -12.49
CA ASP A 90 11.54 12.07 -13.82
C ASP A 90 12.25 10.71 -13.88
N ASP A 91 13.45 10.61 -13.30
CA ASP A 91 14.18 9.34 -13.24
C ASP A 91 13.45 8.33 -12.34
N SER A 92 12.85 8.77 -11.24
CA SER A 92 12.05 7.92 -10.35
C SER A 92 10.85 7.32 -11.07
N ILE A 93 10.12 8.14 -11.83
CA ILE A 93 8.95 7.69 -12.60
C ILE A 93 9.40 6.74 -13.71
N LYS A 94 10.42 7.14 -14.49
CA LYS A 94 10.96 6.36 -15.61
C LYS A 94 11.47 4.98 -15.18
N ASN A 95 12.10 4.90 -14.01
CA ASN A 95 12.70 3.67 -13.48
C ASN A 95 11.86 2.98 -12.41
N SER A 96 10.63 3.45 -12.15
CA SER A 96 9.77 2.97 -11.06
C SER A 96 9.63 1.46 -10.99
N LYS A 97 9.40 0.78 -12.13
CA LYS A 97 9.31 -0.69 -12.20
C LYS A 97 10.56 -1.38 -11.64
N LYS A 98 11.75 -0.90 -11.99
CA LYS A 98 13.02 -1.47 -11.51
C LYS A 98 13.20 -1.19 -10.02
N LEU A 99 12.94 0.05 -9.59
CA LEU A 99 13.08 0.46 -8.19
C LEU A 99 12.16 -0.36 -7.27
N VAL A 100 10.89 -0.52 -7.64
CA VAL A 100 9.93 -1.35 -6.89
C VAL A 100 10.38 -2.81 -6.85
N PHE A 101 10.86 -3.34 -7.97
CA PHE A 101 11.32 -4.73 -8.04
C PHE A 101 12.54 -4.97 -7.14
N ASP A 102 13.57 -4.14 -7.25
CA ASP A 102 14.80 -4.27 -6.46
C ASP A 102 14.49 -4.15 -4.96
N PHE A 103 13.68 -3.16 -4.57
CA PHE A 103 13.22 -3.01 -3.19
C PHE A 103 12.46 -4.25 -2.71
N SER A 104 11.53 -4.76 -3.52
CA SER A 104 10.72 -5.93 -3.17
C SER A 104 11.56 -7.19 -2.99
N VAL A 105 12.66 -7.34 -3.75
CA VAL A 105 13.60 -8.46 -3.56
C VAL A 105 14.28 -8.38 -2.19
N GLU A 106 14.74 -7.20 -1.77
CA GLU A 106 15.38 -7.04 -0.46
C GLU A 106 14.37 -7.26 0.68
N LEU A 107 13.16 -6.71 0.55
CA LEU A 107 12.10 -6.94 1.53
C LEU A 107 11.74 -8.44 1.61
N ALA A 108 11.61 -9.12 0.48
CA ALA A 108 11.31 -10.56 0.45
C ALA A 108 12.42 -11.39 1.12
N ARG A 109 13.71 -11.07 0.87
CA ARG A 109 14.83 -11.75 1.55
C ARG A 109 14.75 -11.62 3.06
N LEU A 110 14.39 -10.43 3.56
CA LEU A 110 14.18 -10.21 4.99
C LEU A 110 13.02 -11.07 5.51
N LEU A 111 11.88 -11.04 4.82
CA LEU A 111 10.67 -11.77 5.22
C LEU A 111 10.87 -13.30 5.20
N CYS A 112 11.60 -13.84 4.23
CA CYS A 112 11.92 -15.27 4.19
C CYS A 112 12.69 -15.76 5.41
N ARG A 113 13.37 -14.89 6.17
CA ARG A 113 14.02 -15.30 7.44
C ARG A 113 13.05 -15.45 8.60
N PHE A 114 11.85 -14.90 8.49
CA PHE A 114 10.83 -14.94 9.54
C PHE A 114 9.65 -15.86 9.19
N TYR A 115 9.38 -16.05 7.89
CA TYR A 115 8.21 -16.80 7.40
C TYR A 115 8.56 -18.01 6.51
N GLY A 116 9.84 -18.26 6.22
CA GLY A 116 10.31 -19.42 5.46
C GLY A 116 10.82 -20.52 6.38
#